data_AF-A0AA40DV99-F1
#
_entry.id   AF-A0AA40DV99-F1
#
_cell.length_a   1.000
_cell.length_b   1.000
_cell.length_c   1.000
_cell.angle_alpha   90.00
_cell.angle_beta   90.00
_cell.angle_gamma   90.00
#
_symmetry.space_group_name_H-M   'P 1'
#
loop_
_entity.id
_entity.type
_entity.pdbx_description
1 polymer ?
#
loop_
_entity_poly.entity_id
_entity_poly.type
_entity_poly.pdbx_seq_one_letter_code
_entity_poly.pdbx_strand_id
1 'polypeptide(L)'
;MDSESLVKILRAYDTSLDAASVRVALEDEKARARAKASATSSSSSSSSSSPGGLVDWVALHLTSDTLLSVDELNQFAALEKAGLAAELAATTDLGAVQSFSDQEIKDAIEELNRCTDAISKQTEALKQQQEALDRLVSGTRKAAEARFQIESRQTQKWETQHRSVALAVEDLSQSLHLSVVELEQQGKGDGASLQQTVAGLFQSDDKLLSSLQKLGWELDTEDTEVKNDVVMLRETCARLIKFTVEGIRTKLDRTYLESLEASIRSGTTKHVSADDVSALQDELESLYAEILPVAQMSAEQQFLAPALKKLATENGQSFARSKQAVRYICDCLDYLLDHVQDLSTRVEAFQAYQVAASALINIARSELAAQVPIPAKRERRPTLGASPTRRKSIDQGNPASPVRPGPRSRPRRSSGLGGDGPPLEDILRALAINLSQEDASSCAIGAEAQVKVLASTLAERQAKAKDVAQNVQESFESAAIKQIADAKRAIQMARESVLAESPFGQVRLVDPEIDGSIAVLSQELENARVRLEDIGANLVKVRGKSAKKDDLIKRWGT
;
A
#
# COMPACT_ATOMS: atom_id res chain seq x y z
N MET A 1 -63.82 82.09 -14.16
CA MET A 1 -64.84 81.92 -15.22
C MET A 1 -64.64 82.99 -16.27
N ASP A 2 -64.70 82.63 -17.55
CA ASP A 2 -64.61 83.61 -18.64
C ASP A 2 -65.94 84.35 -18.79
N SER A 3 -65.88 85.62 -19.19
CA SER A 3 -67.08 86.48 -19.38
C SER A 3 -68.06 85.86 -20.39
N GLU A 4 -67.57 85.06 -21.33
CA GLU A 4 -68.38 84.34 -22.31
C GLU A 4 -69.17 83.15 -21.71
N SER A 5 -68.62 82.47 -20.71
CA SER A 5 -69.27 81.36 -20.01
C SER A 5 -70.48 81.87 -19.21
N LEU A 6 -70.29 83.00 -18.53
CA LEU A 6 -71.29 83.62 -17.66
C LEU A 6 -72.45 84.21 -18.47
N VAL A 7 -72.16 84.84 -19.61
CA VAL A 7 -73.18 85.35 -20.55
C VAL A 7 -73.98 84.22 -21.21
N LYS A 8 -73.37 83.06 -21.48
CA LYS A 8 -74.09 81.88 -22.00
C LYS A 8 -75.09 81.32 -20.99
N ILE A 9 -74.71 81.29 -19.71
CA ILE A 9 -75.57 80.81 -18.63
C ILE A 9 -76.74 81.77 -18.40
N LEU A 10 -76.49 83.09 -18.36
CA LEU A 10 -77.56 84.09 -18.16
C LEU A 10 -78.58 84.13 -19.30
N ARG A 11 -78.16 83.92 -20.56
CA ARG A 11 -79.07 83.80 -21.71
C ARG A 11 -79.95 82.55 -21.69
N ALA A 12 -79.57 81.51 -20.95
CA ALA A 12 -80.39 80.30 -20.81
C ALA A 12 -81.58 80.51 -19.85
N TYR A 13 -81.50 81.51 -18.96
CA TYR A 13 -82.58 81.86 -18.01
C TYR A 13 -83.48 82.99 -18.51
N ASP A 14 -82.96 83.95 -19.28
CA ASP A 14 -83.77 85.04 -19.86
C ASP A 14 -83.17 85.49 -21.21
N THR A 15 -83.95 85.34 -22.28
CA THR A 15 -83.50 85.61 -23.66
C THR A 15 -83.50 87.10 -24.00
N SER A 16 -84.04 87.96 -23.13
CA SER A 16 -84.11 89.41 -23.32
C SER A 16 -82.88 90.18 -22.80
N LEU A 17 -81.94 89.49 -22.14
CA LEU A 17 -80.78 90.09 -21.49
C LEU A 17 -79.70 90.52 -22.51
N ASP A 18 -79.41 91.82 -22.57
CA ASP A 18 -78.43 92.42 -23.47
C ASP A 18 -76.99 92.08 -23.05
N ALA A 19 -76.36 91.20 -23.83
CA ALA A 19 -75.01 90.69 -23.58
C ALA A 19 -73.91 91.75 -23.72
N ALA A 20 -74.18 92.88 -24.38
CA ALA A 20 -73.22 93.98 -24.49
C ALA A 20 -73.12 94.76 -23.17
N SER A 21 -74.25 95.04 -22.52
CA SER A 21 -74.33 95.77 -21.25
C SER A 21 -73.60 95.05 -20.11
N VAL A 22 -73.72 93.72 -20.02
CA VAL A 22 -73.04 92.91 -18.99
C VAL A 22 -71.51 92.84 -19.22
N ARG A 23 -71.06 92.81 -20.48
CA ARG A 23 -69.62 92.87 -20.80
C ARG A 23 -69.02 94.22 -20.46
N VAL A 24 -69.71 95.31 -20.81
CA VAL A 24 -69.25 96.67 -20.51
C VAL A 24 -69.14 96.87 -19.00
N ALA A 25 -70.12 96.42 -18.21
CA ALA A 25 -70.05 96.52 -16.75
C ALA A 25 -68.85 95.74 -16.15
N LEU A 26 -68.57 94.53 -16.67
CA LEU A 26 -67.49 93.68 -16.18
C LEU A 26 -66.09 94.20 -16.59
N GLU A 27 -65.98 94.79 -17.77
CA GLU A 27 -64.73 95.41 -18.24
C GLU A 27 -64.46 96.76 -17.56
N ASP A 28 -65.49 97.56 -17.32
CA ASP A 28 -65.39 98.84 -16.61
C ASP A 28 -65.04 98.64 -15.12
N GLU A 29 -65.50 97.53 -14.52
CA GLU A 29 -65.12 97.13 -13.17
C GLU A 29 -63.67 96.58 -13.09
N LYS A 30 -63.24 95.77 -14.07
CA LYS A 30 -61.83 95.35 -14.19
C LYS A 30 -60.88 96.53 -14.43
N ALA A 31 -61.31 97.54 -15.19
CA ALA A 31 -60.55 98.78 -15.40
C ALA A 31 -60.43 99.60 -14.09
N ARG A 32 -61.51 99.71 -13.30
CA ARG A 32 -61.49 100.33 -11.96
C ARG A 32 -60.60 99.57 -10.96
N ALA A 33 -60.56 98.24 -11.01
CA ALA A 33 -59.69 97.44 -10.16
C ALA A 33 -58.20 97.64 -10.46
N ARG A 34 -57.81 97.78 -11.74
CA ARG A 34 -56.43 98.10 -12.13
C ARG A 34 -56.00 99.51 -11.73
N ALA A 35 -56.91 100.49 -11.73
CA ALA A 35 -56.62 101.85 -11.28
C ALA A 35 -56.43 101.98 -9.75
N LYS A 36 -57.02 101.10 -8.95
CA LYS A 36 -56.85 101.07 -7.47
C LYS A 36 -55.61 100.28 -7.01
N ALA A 37 -55.10 99.34 -7.81
CA ALA A 37 -53.94 98.52 -7.45
C ALA A 37 -52.59 99.29 -7.51
N SER A 38 -52.54 100.48 -8.13
CA SER A 38 -51.32 101.32 -8.17
C SER A 38 -51.24 102.37 -7.05
N ALA A 39 -52.25 102.52 -6.18
CA ALA A 39 -52.38 103.67 -5.28
C ALA A 39 -52.31 103.40 -3.77
N THR A 40 -52.13 102.16 -3.28
CA THR A 40 -52.18 101.93 -1.83
C THR A 40 -51.05 101.03 -1.32
N SER A 41 -49.92 101.65 -1.02
CA SER A 41 -48.89 101.13 -0.11
C SER A 41 -49.01 101.87 1.23
N SER A 42 -49.75 101.31 2.18
CA SER A 42 -49.56 101.43 3.64
C SER A 42 -50.82 101.08 4.43
N SER A 43 -50.60 100.32 5.50
CA SER A 43 -51.35 100.26 6.77
C SER A 43 -52.84 99.88 6.78
N SER A 44 -53.06 98.72 7.42
CA SER A 44 -54.04 98.43 8.47
C SER A 44 -55.53 98.73 8.27
N SER A 45 -56.30 97.64 8.42
CA SER A 45 -57.62 97.56 9.08
C SER A 45 -58.70 98.54 8.60
N SER A 46 -59.58 98.07 7.73
CA SER A 46 -61.01 97.95 8.00
C SER A 46 -61.74 97.54 6.73
N SER A 47 -62.82 96.78 6.93
CA SER A 47 -63.75 96.30 5.93
C SER A 47 -64.20 97.39 4.97
N SER A 48 -63.74 97.30 3.72
CA SER A 48 -64.44 97.90 2.57
C SER A 48 -64.36 96.94 1.40
N SER A 49 -65.50 96.61 0.83
CA SER A 49 -65.69 95.66 -0.27
C SER A 49 -64.75 95.95 -1.44
N SER A 50 -63.85 95.00 -1.72
CA SER A 50 -63.05 94.99 -2.94
C SER A 50 -63.89 94.42 -4.09
N PRO A 51 -64.09 95.14 -5.20
CA PRO A 51 -64.92 94.68 -6.32
C PRO A 51 -64.34 93.46 -7.06
N GLY A 52 -63.03 93.20 -6.95
CA GLY A 52 -62.43 91.95 -7.47
C GLY A 52 -62.90 90.69 -6.73
N GLY A 53 -63.34 90.84 -5.48
CA GLY A 53 -63.91 89.74 -4.71
C GLY A 53 -65.27 89.28 -5.23
N LEU A 54 -66.04 90.15 -5.90
CA LEU A 54 -67.36 89.77 -6.42
C LEU A 54 -67.22 88.79 -7.60
N VAL A 55 -66.25 89.00 -8.49
CA VAL A 55 -66.02 88.12 -9.64
C VAL A 55 -65.47 86.75 -9.22
N ASP A 56 -64.55 86.71 -8.25
CA ASP A 56 -64.03 85.46 -7.71
C ASP A 56 -65.08 84.73 -6.84
N TRP A 57 -65.90 85.48 -6.10
CA TRP A 57 -67.04 84.93 -5.34
C TRP A 57 -68.09 84.33 -6.28
N VAL A 58 -68.43 85.03 -7.37
CA VAL A 58 -69.34 84.52 -8.40
C VAL A 58 -68.76 83.27 -9.07
N ALA A 59 -67.46 83.21 -9.34
CA ALA A 59 -66.85 82.02 -9.95
C ALA A 59 -66.77 80.81 -9.01
N LEU A 60 -66.68 81.02 -7.69
CA LEU A 60 -66.64 79.96 -6.67
C LEU A 60 -68.03 79.48 -6.24
N HIS A 61 -69.04 80.35 -6.26
CA HIS A 61 -70.37 80.06 -5.70
C HIS A 61 -71.50 79.91 -6.74
N LEU A 62 -71.26 80.23 -8.02
CA LEU A 62 -72.19 79.96 -9.12
C LEU A 62 -71.59 78.89 -10.06
N THR A 63 -71.58 77.64 -9.61
CA THR A 63 -71.30 76.43 -10.40
C THR A 63 -72.58 75.79 -10.95
N SER A 64 -72.47 74.89 -11.94
CA SER A 64 -73.62 74.19 -12.55
C SER A 64 -74.52 73.50 -11.53
N ASP A 65 -73.94 73.06 -10.42
CA ASP A 65 -74.60 72.28 -9.38
C ASP A 65 -75.33 73.17 -8.35
N THR A 66 -75.11 74.49 -8.41
CA THR A 66 -75.71 75.51 -7.53
C THR A 66 -76.76 76.37 -8.25
N LEU A 67 -76.99 76.11 -9.54
CA LEU A 67 -78.02 76.76 -10.35
C LEU A 67 -79.22 75.81 -10.48
N LEU A 68 -80.44 76.28 -10.16
CA LEU A 68 -81.65 75.46 -10.29
C LEU A 68 -81.87 75.06 -11.74
N SER A 69 -81.88 73.78 -12.05
CA SER A 69 -82.23 73.29 -13.39
C SER A 69 -83.65 73.72 -13.78
N VAL A 70 -83.95 73.75 -15.08
CA VAL A 70 -85.27 74.20 -15.59
C VAL A 70 -86.42 73.38 -14.99
N ASP A 71 -86.20 72.09 -14.74
CA ASP A 71 -87.19 71.22 -14.09
C ASP A 71 -87.33 71.50 -12.59
N GLU A 72 -86.24 71.80 -11.89
CA GLU A 72 -86.26 72.19 -10.47
C GLU A 72 -86.90 73.57 -10.27
N LEU A 73 -86.69 74.51 -11.20
CA LEU A 73 -87.36 75.81 -11.19
C LEU A 73 -88.87 75.66 -11.36
N ASN A 74 -89.30 74.74 -12.25
CA ASN A 74 -90.72 74.43 -12.43
C ASN A 74 -91.33 73.76 -11.19
N GLN A 75 -90.57 72.89 -10.52
CA GLN A 75 -90.98 72.28 -9.25
C GLN A 75 -91.04 73.31 -8.12
N PHE A 76 -90.08 74.23 -8.04
CA PHE A 76 -90.08 75.33 -7.07
C PHE A 76 -91.24 76.29 -7.31
N ALA A 77 -91.53 76.66 -8.56
CA ALA A 77 -92.69 77.48 -8.91
C ALA A 77 -94.03 76.76 -8.64
N ALA A 78 -94.08 75.44 -8.77
CA ALA A 78 -95.24 74.64 -8.37
C ALA A 78 -95.40 74.58 -6.84
N LEU A 79 -94.29 74.51 -6.08
CA LEU A 79 -94.26 74.54 -4.62
C LEU A 79 -94.58 75.93 -4.04
N GLU A 80 -94.20 77.02 -4.72
CA GLU A 80 -94.61 78.39 -4.38
C GLU A 80 -96.12 78.60 -4.62
N LYS A 81 -96.64 78.14 -5.77
CA LYS A 81 -98.09 78.21 -6.06
C LYS A 81 -98.93 77.36 -5.09
N ALA A 82 -98.35 76.29 -4.53
CA ALA A 82 -98.96 75.46 -3.52
C ALA A 82 -98.74 75.94 -2.07
N GLY A 83 -97.96 77.03 -1.86
CA GLY A 83 -97.67 77.60 -0.53
C GLY A 83 -96.72 76.80 0.36
N LEU A 84 -96.15 75.68 -0.14
CA LEU A 84 -95.32 74.75 0.65
C LEU A 84 -93.82 75.11 0.67
N ALA A 85 -93.36 75.96 -0.25
CA ALA A 85 -91.96 76.40 -0.30
C ALA A 85 -91.53 77.17 0.97
N ALA A 86 -92.44 77.96 1.56
CA ALA A 86 -92.18 78.70 2.79
C ALA A 86 -92.08 77.79 4.04
N GLU A 87 -92.81 76.67 4.07
CA GLU A 87 -92.72 75.67 5.16
C GLU A 87 -91.42 74.84 5.09
N LEU A 88 -90.94 74.52 3.89
CA LEU A 88 -89.67 73.80 3.69
C LEU A 88 -88.44 74.65 4.04
N ALA A 89 -88.46 75.95 3.70
CA ALA A 89 -87.40 76.87 4.12
C ALA A 89 -87.34 77.05 5.65
N ALA A 90 -88.47 76.97 6.35
CA ALA A 90 -88.53 77.04 7.81
C ALA A 90 -88.09 75.75 8.51
N THR A 91 -88.13 74.60 7.83
CA THR A 91 -87.76 73.28 8.40
C THR A 91 -86.32 72.87 8.14
N THR A 92 -85.60 73.57 7.26
CA THR A 92 -84.19 73.30 6.97
C THR A 92 -83.31 74.23 7.83
N ASP A 93 -82.98 73.78 9.04
CA ASP A 93 -82.06 74.49 9.95
C ASP A 93 -80.62 74.41 9.44
N LEU A 94 -80.24 75.39 8.60
CA LEU A 94 -78.88 75.58 8.09
C LEU A 94 -77.86 75.93 9.21
N GLY A 95 -78.29 76.05 10.47
CA GLY A 95 -77.44 76.18 11.65
C GLY A 95 -76.84 74.85 12.15
N ALA A 96 -77.29 73.70 11.62
CA ALA A 96 -76.79 72.38 12.03
C ALA A 96 -75.48 71.94 11.34
N VAL A 97 -74.83 72.83 10.57
CA VAL A 97 -73.42 72.66 10.20
C VAL A 97 -72.61 73.25 11.34
N GLN A 98 -72.18 72.37 12.25
CA GLN A 98 -71.30 72.71 13.36
C GLN A 98 -70.04 73.37 12.78
N SER A 99 -69.93 74.69 12.93
CA SER A 99 -68.72 75.42 12.55
C SER A 99 -67.58 74.84 13.36
N PHE A 100 -66.65 74.14 12.71
CA PHE A 100 -65.42 73.67 13.36
C PHE A 100 -64.84 74.82 14.16
N SER A 101 -64.59 74.59 15.44
CA SER A 101 -63.98 75.65 16.23
C SER A 101 -62.55 75.86 15.72
N ASP A 102 -62.07 77.11 15.72
CA ASP A 102 -60.68 77.42 15.38
C ASP A 102 -59.67 76.60 16.20
N GLN A 103 -60.10 76.06 17.35
CA GLN A 103 -59.31 75.17 18.19
C GLN A 103 -59.26 73.73 17.65
N GLU A 104 -60.37 73.17 17.18
CA GLU A 104 -60.40 71.83 16.56
C GLU A 104 -59.55 71.78 15.28
N ILE A 105 -59.53 72.88 14.50
CA ILE A 105 -58.66 73.00 13.33
C ILE A 105 -57.19 73.04 13.75
N LYS A 106 -56.84 73.75 14.83
CA LYS A 106 -55.47 73.78 15.38
C LYS A 106 -55.05 72.42 15.91
N ASP A 107 -55.91 71.74 16.65
CA ASP A 107 -55.64 70.41 17.20
C ASP A 107 -55.46 69.38 16.07
N ALA A 108 -56.27 69.45 15.01
CA ALA A 108 -56.11 68.61 13.82
C ALA A 108 -54.81 68.91 13.06
N ILE A 109 -54.39 70.18 12.98
CA ILE A 109 -53.09 70.55 12.38
C ILE A 109 -51.93 70.06 13.24
N GLU A 110 -52.02 70.17 14.57
CA GLU A 110 -50.99 69.67 15.49
C GLU A 110 -50.90 68.13 15.45
N GLU A 111 -52.04 67.43 15.37
CA GLU A 111 -52.08 65.98 15.22
C GLU A 111 -51.58 65.53 13.84
N LEU A 112 -51.89 66.27 12.77
CA LEU A 112 -51.34 66.04 11.44
C LEU A 112 -49.82 66.26 11.40
N ASN A 113 -49.32 67.32 12.04
CA ASN A 113 -47.89 67.58 12.16
C ASN A 113 -47.19 66.48 12.97
N ARG A 114 -47.80 66.04 14.08
CA ARG A 114 -47.30 64.93 14.88
C ARG A 114 -47.29 63.61 14.11
N CYS A 115 -48.30 63.34 13.29
CA CYS A 115 -48.34 62.20 12.37
C CYS A 115 -47.28 62.32 11.28
N THR A 116 -47.08 63.52 10.72
CA THR A 116 -46.05 63.79 9.70
C THR A 116 -44.64 63.57 10.27
N ASP A 117 -44.38 64.03 11.49
CA ASP A 117 -43.12 63.78 12.21
C ASP A 117 -42.92 62.31 12.58
N ALA A 118 -44.00 61.59 12.91
CA ALA A 118 -43.93 60.15 13.15
C ALA A 118 -43.61 59.39 11.85
N ILE A 119 -44.24 59.77 10.73
CA ILE A 119 -43.99 59.17 9.42
C ILE A 119 -42.57 59.51 8.96
N SER A 120 -42.07 60.75 9.14
CA SER A 120 -40.71 61.11 8.77
C SER A 120 -39.69 60.27 9.53
N LYS A 121 -39.84 60.14 10.86
CA LYS A 121 -39.01 59.24 11.69
C LYS A 121 -39.08 57.78 11.24
N GLN A 122 -40.27 57.29 10.87
CA GLN A 122 -40.42 55.93 10.34
C GLN A 122 -39.72 55.76 8.98
N THR A 123 -39.82 56.74 8.07
CA THR A 123 -39.12 56.67 6.78
C THR A 123 -37.61 56.77 6.93
N GLU A 124 -37.11 57.57 7.87
CA GLU A 124 -35.68 57.62 8.20
C GLU A 124 -35.19 56.30 8.79
N ALA A 125 -35.96 55.69 9.71
CA ALA A 125 -35.64 54.38 10.26
C ALA A 125 -35.65 53.29 9.17
N LEU A 126 -36.62 53.32 8.25
CA LEU A 126 -36.66 52.39 7.10
C LEU A 126 -35.48 52.59 6.15
N LYS A 127 -35.06 53.83 5.88
CA LYS A 127 -33.85 54.11 5.08
C LYS A 127 -32.60 53.57 5.76
N GLN A 128 -32.46 53.73 7.07
CA GLN A 128 -31.35 53.16 7.83
C GLN A 128 -31.37 51.62 7.81
N GLN A 129 -32.55 51.00 7.92
CA GLN A 129 -32.72 49.56 7.80
C GLN A 129 -32.37 49.06 6.39
N GLN A 130 -32.82 49.76 5.34
CA GLN A 130 -32.48 49.46 3.96
C GLN A 130 -30.97 49.54 3.73
N GLU A 131 -30.33 50.61 4.20
CA GLU A 131 -28.88 50.76 4.07
C GLU A 131 -28.11 49.67 4.85
N ALA A 132 -28.59 49.28 6.02
CA ALA A 132 -28.01 48.17 6.79
C ALA A 132 -28.17 46.83 6.06
N LEU A 133 -29.32 46.58 5.42
CA LEU A 133 -29.55 45.38 4.60
C LEU A 133 -28.66 45.39 3.35
N ASP A 134 -28.52 46.51 2.65
CA ASP A 134 -27.64 46.64 1.49
C ASP A 134 -26.16 46.42 1.87
N ARG A 135 -25.75 46.91 3.04
CA ARG A 135 -24.41 46.63 3.61
C ARG A 135 -24.22 45.15 3.95
N LEU A 136 -25.25 44.48 4.48
CA LEU A 136 -25.19 43.04 4.75
C LEU A 136 -25.15 42.21 3.45
N VAL A 137 -25.97 42.53 2.45
CA VAL A 137 -26.00 41.84 1.15
C VAL A 137 -24.69 42.04 0.38
N SER A 138 -24.16 43.27 0.36
CA SER A 138 -22.86 43.53 -0.25
C SER A 138 -21.72 42.85 0.52
N GLY A 139 -21.80 42.80 1.86
CA GLY A 139 -20.87 42.07 2.72
C GLY A 139 -20.89 40.55 2.48
N THR A 140 -22.08 39.94 2.39
CA THR A 140 -22.22 38.50 2.10
C THR A 140 -21.73 38.15 0.71
N ARG A 141 -22.00 38.99 -0.29
CA ARG A 141 -21.47 38.83 -1.66
C ARG A 141 -19.93 38.88 -1.67
N LYS A 142 -19.32 39.89 -1.06
CA LYS A 142 -17.85 40.00 -0.97
C LYS A 142 -17.24 38.81 -0.21
N ALA A 143 -17.90 38.33 0.86
CA ALA A 143 -17.46 37.16 1.60
C ALA A 143 -17.58 35.87 0.77
N ALA A 144 -18.64 35.71 -0.03
CA ALA A 144 -18.82 34.59 -0.95
C ALA A 144 -17.75 34.59 -2.05
N GLU A 145 -17.48 35.75 -2.66
CA GLU A 145 -16.42 35.92 -3.67
C GLU A 145 -15.04 35.59 -3.08
N ALA A 146 -14.74 36.06 -1.87
CA ALA A 146 -13.49 35.73 -1.17
C ALA A 146 -13.37 34.23 -0.87
N ARG A 147 -14.45 33.57 -0.43
CA ARG A 147 -14.48 32.12 -0.21
C ARG A 147 -14.25 31.35 -1.51
N PHE A 148 -14.93 31.73 -2.58
CA PHE A 148 -14.77 31.13 -3.90
C PHE A 148 -13.32 31.23 -4.41
N GLN A 149 -12.68 32.40 -4.26
CA GLN A 149 -11.27 32.57 -4.63
C GLN A 149 -10.32 31.69 -3.79
N ILE A 150 -10.57 31.56 -2.49
CA ILE A 150 -9.76 30.69 -1.63
C ILE A 150 -9.95 29.22 -2.02
N GLU A 151 -11.19 28.77 -2.23
CA GLU A 151 -11.50 27.40 -2.67
C GLU A 151 -10.86 27.10 -4.03
N SER A 152 -10.98 27.99 -5.01
CA SER A 152 -10.37 27.83 -6.33
C SER A 152 -8.84 27.74 -6.25
N ARG A 153 -8.20 28.57 -5.41
CA ARG A 153 -6.75 28.46 -5.17
C ARG A 153 -6.36 27.17 -4.48
N GLN A 154 -7.18 26.67 -3.55
CA GLN A 154 -6.95 25.40 -2.88
C GLN A 154 -7.10 24.22 -3.83
N THR A 155 -8.14 24.21 -4.69
CA THR A 155 -8.33 23.14 -5.67
C THR A 155 -7.22 23.14 -6.70
N GLN A 156 -6.79 24.29 -7.20
CA GLN A 156 -5.64 24.39 -8.12
C GLN A 156 -4.35 23.85 -7.47
N LYS A 157 -4.07 24.22 -6.21
CA LYS A 157 -2.90 23.69 -5.49
C LYS A 157 -2.99 22.18 -5.27
N TRP A 158 -4.16 21.68 -4.92
CA TRP A 158 -4.37 20.25 -4.74
C TRP A 158 -4.21 19.49 -6.06
N GLU A 159 -4.74 20.01 -7.16
CA GLU A 159 -4.58 19.43 -8.48
C GLU A 159 -3.13 19.43 -8.96
N THR A 160 -2.36 20.51 -8.74
CA THR A 160 -0.94 20.53 -9.13
C THR A 160 -0.11 19.56 -8.29
N GLN A 161 -0.38 19.48 -6.98
CA GLN A 161 0.25 18.49 -6.11
C GLN A 161 -0.09 17.07 -6.56
N HIS A 162 -1.37 16.79 -6.82
CA HIS A 162 -1.83 15.50 -7.30
C HIS A 162 -1.19 15.12 -8.65
N ARG A 163 -1.13 16.06 -9.60
CA ARG A 163 -0.42 15.84 -10.88
C ARG A 163 1.07 15.58 -10.66
N SER A 164 1.73 16.32 -9.78
CA SER A 164 3.16 16.11 -9.49
C SER A 164 3.44 14.75 -8.87
N VAL A 165 2.57 14.28 -7.97
CA VAL A 165 2.68 12.95 -7.36
C VAL A 165 2.39 11.87 -8.38
N ALA A 166 1.38 12.05 -9.24
CA ALA A 166 1.06 11.11 -10.31
C ALA A 166 2.24 10.95 -11.29
N LEU A 167 2.86 12.06 -11.72
CA LEU A 167 4.06 12.02 -12.56
C LEU A 167 5.23 11.33 -11.86
N ALA A 168 5.48 11.62 -10.57
CA ALA A 168 6.54 10.95 -9.82
C ALA A 168 6.31 9.44 -9.67
N VAL A 169 5.05 9.00 -9.51
CA VAL A 169 4.69 7.57 -9.46
C VAL A 169 4.88 6.92 -10.84
N GLU A 170 4.47 7.58 -11.91
CA GLU A 170 4.71 7.12 -13.28
C GLU A 170 6.21 6.97 -13.56
N ASP A 171 7.03 7.97 -13.24
CA ASP A 171 8.49 7.93 -13.41
C ASP A 171 9.11 6.78 -12.60
N LEU A 172 8.71 6.63 -11.33
CA LEU A 172 9.22 5.55 -10.47
C LEU A 172 8.82 4.17 -11.01
N SER A 173 7.57 4.02 -11.46
CA SER A 173 7.06 2.76 -12.04
C SER A 173 7.77 2.39 -13.35
N GLN A 174 8.07 3.37 -14.21
CA GLN A 174 8.87 3.17 -15.41
C GLN A 174 10.30 2.75 -15.07
N SER A 175 10.93 3.42 -14.10
CA SER A 175 12.29 3.06 -13.65
C SER A 175 12.36 1.65 -13.05
N LEU A 176 11.34 1.26 -12.28
CA LEU A 176 11.21 -0.08 -11.71
C LEU A 176 10.97 -1.11 -12.81
N HIS A 177 10.14 -0.80 -13.82
CA HIS A 177 9.92 -1.68 -14.96
C HIS A 177 11.21 -1.91 -15.77
N LEU A 178 11.98 -0.86 -16.04
CA LEU A 178 13.28 -0.98 -16.70
C LEU A 178 14.25 -1.84 -15.89
N SER A 179 14.32 -1.62 -14.57
CA SER A 179 15.15 -2.41 -13.66
C SER A 179 14.76 -3.89 -13.65
N VAL A 180 13.45 -4.19 -13.70
CA VAL A 180 12.95 -5.57 -13.80
C VAL A 180 13.39 -6.23 -15.11
N VAL A 181 13.26 -5.53 -16.24
CA VAL A 181 13.68 -6.06 -17.55
C VAL A 181 15.19 -6.29 -17.59
N GLU A 182 15.98 -5.36 -17.04
CA GLU A 182 17.43 -5.48 -16.95
C GLU A 182 17.85 -6.69 -16.10
N LEU A 183 17.27 -6.87 -14.91
CA LEU A 183 17.54 -8.03 -14.04
C LEU A 183 17.14 -9.35 -14.70
N GLU A 184 16.03 -9.39 -15.44
CA GLU A 184 15.61 -10.58 -16.19
C GLU A 184 16.55 -10.91 -17.35
N GLN A 185 17.04 -9.89 -18.06
CA GLN A 185 17.97 -10.08 -19.17
C GLN A 185 19.34 -10.54 -18.65
N GLN A 186 19.82 -9.92 -17.56
CA GLN A 186 21.05 -10.29 -16.89
C GLN A 186 20.98 -11.75 -16.37
N GLY A 187 19.88 -12.15 -15.73
CA GLY A 187 19.71 -13.52 -15.24
C GLY A 187 19.77 -14.59 -16.35
N LYS A 188 19.27 -14.28 -17.55
CA LYS A 188 19.36 -15.19 -18.72
C LYS A 188 20.78 -15.26 -19.30
N GLY A 189 21.45 -14.11 -19.40
CA GLY A 189 22.83 -14.03 -19.91
C GLY A 189 23.83 -14.73 -18.99
N ASP A 190 23.77 -14.41 -17.71
CA ASP A 190 24.67 -14.96 -16.69
C ASP A 190 24.51 -16.48 -16.57
N GLY A 191 23.28 -17.00 -16.64
CA GLY A 191 23.01 -18.44 -16.61
C GLY A 191 23.64 -19.21 -17.78
N ALA A 192 23.57 -18.68 -19.01
CA ALA A 192 24.21 -19.31 -20.17
C ALA A 192 25.75 -19.27 -20.07
N SER A 193 26.30 -18.16 -19.59
CA SER A 193 27.75 -18.02 -19.37
C SER A 193 28.27 -18.98 -18.30
N LEU A 194 27.50 -19.18 -17.21
CA LEU A 194 27.82 -20.14 -16.16
C LEU A 194 27.80 -21.58 -16.71
N GLN A 195 26.79 -21.94 -17.50
CA GLN A 195 26.74 -23.27 -18.13
C GLN A 195 27.95 -23.51 -19.04
N GLN A 196 28.36 -22.51 -19.82
CA GLN A 196 29.54 -22.63 -20.69
C GLN A 196 30.83 -22.80 -19.89
N THR A 197 31.01 -22.04 -18.80
CA THR A 197 32.20 -22.16 -17.94
C THR A 197 32.25 -23.50 -17.22
N VAL A 198 31.14 -23.95 -16.62
CA VAL A 198 31.04 -25.27 -15.97
C VAL A 198 31.29 -26.40 -16.96
N ALA A 199 30.73 -26.34 -18.17
CA ALA A 199 31.00 -27.33 -19.22
C ALA A 199 32.47 -27.34 -19.65
N GLY A 200 33.11 -26.17 -19.75
CA GLY A 200 34.54 -26.06 -20.05
C GLY A 200 35.43 -26.65 -18.95
N LEU A 201 35.04 -26.47 -17.69
CA LEU A 201 35.75 -27.00 -16.51
C LEU A 201 35.63 -28.53 -16.44
N PHE A 202 34.45 -29.10 -16.64
CA PHE A 202 34.31 -30.55 -16.71
C PHE A 202 35.09 -31.17 -17.88
N GLN A 203 35.18 -30.48 -19.02
CA GLN A 203 36.04 -30.94 -20.13
C GLN A 203 37.54 -30.93 -19.78
N SER A 204 38.01 -30.00 -18.93
CA SER A 204 39.39 -30.07 -18.45
C SER A 204 39.61 -31.20 -17.45
N ASP A 205 38.63 -31.45 -16.58
CA ASP A 205 38.69 -32.53 -15.60
C ASP A 205 38.67 -33.90 -16.29
N ASP A 206 37.84 -34.08 -17.33
CA ASP A 206 37.81 -35.30 -18.16
C ASP A 206 39.16 -35.56 -18.86
N LYS A 207 39.83 -34.49 -19.33
CA LYS A 207 41.18 -34.62 -19.91
C LYS A 207 42.17 -35.09 -18.85
N LEU A 208 42.10 -34.56 -17.63
CA LEU A 208 42.93 -35.00 -16.52
C LEU A 208 42.66 -36.47 -16.20
N LEU A 209 41.40 -36.87 -16.03
CA LEU A 209 41.02 -38.27 -15.77
C LEU A 209 41.50 -39.22 -16.87
N SER A 210 41.41 -38.81 -18.14
CA SER A 210 41.94 -39.61 -19.26
C SER A 210 43.47 -39.78 -19.19
N SER A 211 44.20 -38.79 -18.67
CA SER A 211 45.65 -38.88 -18.45
C SER A 211 45.99 -39.79 -17.28
N LEU A 212 45.21 -39.75 -16.20
CA LEU A 212 45.35 -40.67 -15.07
C LEU A 212 45.05 -42.11 -15.47
N GLN A 213 44.05 -42.34 -16.32
CA GLN A 213 43.75 -43.66 -16.85
C GLN A 213 44.93 -44.23 -17.65
N LYS A 214 45.58 -43.42 -18.50
CA LYS A 214 46.78 -43.84 -19.25
C LYS A 214 47.92 -44.21 -18.32
N LEU A 215 48.15 -43.39 -17.28
CA LEU A 215 49.18 -43.66 -16.27
C LEU A 215 48.87 -44.95 -15.48
N GLY A 216 47.61 -45.21 -15.19
CA GLY A 216 47.17 -46.45 -14.54
C GLY A 216 47.44 -47.70 -15.39
N TRP A 217 47.25 -47.61 -16.71
CA TRP A 217 47.56 -48.72 -17.63
C TRP A 217 49.06 -48.98 -17.74
N GLU A 218 49.88 -47.93 -17.79
CA GLU A 218 51.34 -48.04 -17.79
C GLU A 218 51.83 -48.78 -16.52
N LEU A 219 51.21 -48.50 -15.38
CA LEU A 219 51.58 -49.12 -14.10
C LEU A 219 51.19 -50.59 -13.97
N ASP A 220 50.06 -51.00 -14.54
CA ASP A 220 49.59 -52.40 -14.50
C ASP A 220 50.44 -53.31 -15.40
N THR A 221 51.02 -52.77 -16.48
CA THR A 221 51.86 -53.55 -17.40
C THR A 221 53.22 -53.94 -16.80
N GLU A 222 53.87 -53.06 -16.04
CA GLU A 222 55.23 -53.28 -15.52
C GLU A 222 55.35 -54.48 -14.55
N ASP A 223 54.31 -54.76 -13.75
CA ASP A 223 54.34 -55.81 -12.72
C ASP A 223 54.17 -57.23 -13.27
N THR A 224 53.61 -57.39 -14.48
CA THR A 224 53.35 -58.71 -15.09
C THR A 224 54.57 -59.28 -15.80
N GLU A 225 55.36 -58.42 -16.45
CA GLU A 225 56.58 -58.80 -17.17
C GLU A 225 57.66 -59.29 -16.20
N VAL A 226 57.90 -58.53 -15.12
CA VAL A 226 58.91 -58.87 -14.10
C VAL A 226 58.63 -60.23 -13.43
N LYS A 227 57.36 -60.57 -13.19
CA LYS A 227 56.99 -61.88 -12.60
C LYS A 227 57.27 -63.04 -13.55
N ASN A 228 57.00 -62.85 -14.84
CA ASN A 228 57.29 -63.86 -15.86
C ASN A 228 58.81 -64.06 -16.00
N ASP A 229 59.60 -62.99 -15.93
CA ASP A 229 61.06 -63.07 -16.00
C ASP A 229 61.68 -63.87 -14.84
N VAL A 230 61.14 -63.77 -13.61
CA VAL A 230 61.57 -64.62 -12.47
C VAL A 230 61.34 -66.09 -12.76
N VAL A 231 60.17 -66.44 -13.29
CA VAL A 231 59.79 -67.83 -13.57
C VAL A 231 60.69 -68.40 -14.67
N MET A 232 60.89 -67.65 -15.75
CA MET A 232 61.78 -68.01 -16.85
C MET A 232 63.24 -68.16 -16.39
N LEU A 233 63.73 -67.27 -15.53
CA LEU A 233 65.08 -67.34 -14.95
C LEU A 233 65.27 -68.61 -14.10
N ARG A 234 64.28 -68.96 -13.27
CA ARG A 234 64.33 -70.18 -12.46
C ARG A 234 64.31 -71.44 -13.32
N GLU A 235 63.48 -71.47 -14.35
CA GLU A 235 63.39 -72.61 -15.26
C GLU A 235 64.69 -72.80 -16.06
N THR A 236 65.27 -71.72 -16.58
CA THR A 236 66.54 -71.76 -17.31
C THR A 236 67.71 -72.18 -16.42
N CYS A 237 67.75 -71.72 -15.16
CA CYS A 237 68.74 -72.19 -14.18
C CYS A 237 68.57 -73.67 -13.85
N ALA A 238 67.34 -74.16 -13.67
CA ALA A 238 67.08 -75.59 -13.45
C ALA A 238 67.54 -76.44 -14.66
N ARG A 239 67.32 -75.94 -15.88
CA ARG A 239 67.78 -76.60 -17.12
C ARG A 239 69.32 -76.61 -17.21
N LEU A 240 69.98 -75.52 -16.82
CA LEU A 240 71.44 -75.44 -16.76
C LEU A 240 72.03 -76.43 -15.74
N ILE A 241 71.44 -76.53 -14.55
CA ILE A 241 71.84 -77.52 -13.53
C ILE A 241 71.71 -78.93 -14.09
N LYS A 242 70.58 -79.25 -14.73
CA LYS A 242 70.37 -80.57 -15.35
C LYS A 242 71.46 -80.90 -16.38
N PHE A 243 71.73 -80.01 -17.34
CA PHE A 243 72.74 -80.25 -18.38
C PHE A 243 74.18 -80.28 -17.85
N THR A 244 74.49 -79.51 -16.81
CA THR A 244 75.82 -79.54 -16.18
C THR A 244 76.04 -80.85 -15.42
N VAL A 245 75.04 -81.34 -14.68
CA VAL A 245 75.11 -82.65 -14.00
C VAL A 245 75.25 -83.77 -15.03
N GLU A 246 74.39 -83.81 -16.06
CA GLU A 246 74.49 -84.81 -17.13
C GLU A 246 75.83 -84.73 -17.87
N GLY A 247 76.34 -83.53 -18.13
CA GLY A 247 77.63 -83.31 -18.78
C GLY A 247 78.83 -83.74 -17.93
N ILE A 248 78.80 -83.53 -16.62
CA ILE A 248 79.86 -83.99 -15.70
C ILE A 248 79.80 -85.51 -15.59
N ARG A 249 78.61 -86.11 -15.43
CA ARG A 249 78.43 -87.57 -15.38
C ARG A 249 78.96 -88.26 -16.63
N THR A 250 78.55 -87.80 -17.81
CA THR A 250 79.02 -88.36 -19.09
C THR A 250 80.52 -88.20 -19.30
N LYS A 251 81.13 -87.10 -18.84
CA LYS A 251 82.60 -86.93 -18.85
C LYS A 251 83.28 -87.92 -17.92
N LEU A 252 82.72 -88.14 -16.74
CA LEU A 252 83.25 -89.08 -15.74
C LEU A 252 83.18 -90.51 -16.27
N ASP A 253 82.03 -90.93 -16.80
CA ASP A 253 81.82 -92.22 -17.47
C ASP A 253 82.83 -92.41 -18.61
N ARG A 254 83.02 -91.37 -19.43
CA ARG A 254 84.00 -91.39 -20.53
C ARG A 254 85.42 -91.58 -20.00
N THR A 255 85.85 -90.80 -19.01
CA THR A 255 87.22 -90.92 -18.46
C THR A 255 87.45 -92.27 -17.80
N TYR A 256 86.43 -92.84 -17.15
CA TYR A 256 86.50 -94.18 -16.60
C TYR A 256 86.72 -95.22 -17.70
N LEU A 257 85.90 -95.20 -18.76
CA LEU A 257 86.04 -96.12 -19.89
C LEU A 257 87.38 -95.93 -20.65
N GLU A 258 87.83 -94.69 -20.86
CA GLU A 258 89.13 -94.39 -21.48
C GLU A 258 90.30 -94.90 -20.62
N SER A 259 90.21 -94.78 -19.29
CA SER A 259 91.24 -95.31 -18.37
C SER A 259 91.28 -96.84 -18.38
N LEU A 260 90.12 -97.49 -18.48
CA LEU A 260 90.00 -98.94 -18.59
C LEU A 260 90.60 -99.42 -19.91
N GLU A 261 90.28 -98.75 -21.01
CA GLU A 261 90.84 -99.06 -22.33
C GLU A 261 92.36 -98.82 -22.38
N ALA A 262 92.86 -97.73 -21.79
CA ALA A 262 94.29 -97.45 -21.69
C ALA A 262 95.03 -98.53 -20.87
N SER A 263 94.43 -99.00 -19.78
CA SER A 263 94.97 -100.08 -18.94
C SER A 263 95.04 -101.41 -19.70
N ILE A 264 94.00 -101.75 -20.46
CA ILE A 264 93.96 -102.95 -21.32
C ILE A 264 95.02 -102.88 -22.43
N ARG A 265 95.19 -101.71 -23.08
CA ARG A 265 96.18 -101.50 -24.14
C ARG A 265 97.63 -101.50 -23.65
N SER A 266 97.88 -101.09 -22.39
CA SER A 266 99.23 -101.00 -21.82
C SER A 266 99.75 -102.32 -21.25
N GLY A 267 98.94 -103.38 -21.16
CA GLY A 267 99.36 -104.73 -20.73
C GLY A 267 99.85 -104.84 -19.27
N THR A 268 99.75 -103.79 -18.47
CA THR A 268 100.14 -103.76 -17.05
C THR A 268 99.01 -104.27 -16.17
N THR A 269 98.78 -105.57 -16.13
CA THR A 269 97.89 -106.20 -15.13
C THR A 269 98.60 -106.29 -13.79
N LYS A 270 98.75 -105.16 -13.08
CA LYS A 270 98.94 -105.23 -11.63
C LYS A 270 97.67 -105.85 -11.04
N HIS A 271 97.81 -106.88 -10.20
CA HIS A 271 96.69 -107.45 -9.44
C HIS A 271 96.09 -106.33 -8.57
N VAL A 272 95.01 -105.72 -9.05
CA VAL A 272 94.18 -104.82 -8.25
C VAL A 272 93.44 -105.69 -7.24
N SER A 273 93.51 -105.33 -5.96
CA SER A 273 92.78 -106.06 -4.93
C SER A 273 91.28 -105.78 -5.10
N ALA A 274 90.43 -106.74 -4.73
CA ALA A 274 88.97 -106.51 -4.78
C ALA A 274 88.55 -105.33 -3.88
N ASP A 275 89.30 -105.11 -2.79
CA ASP A 275 89.08 -104.03 -1.84
C ASP A 275 89.34 -102.65 -2.47
N ASP A 276 90.39 -102.52 -3.31
CA ASP A 276 90.70 -101.27 -4.03
C ASP A 276 89.62 -100.92 -5.07
N VAL A 277 89.03 -101.93 -5.72
CA VAL A 277 87.92 -101.72 -6.67
C VAL A 277 86.66 -101.29 -5.94
N SER A 278 86.34 -101.89 -4.79
CA SER A 278 85.20 -101.46 -3.99
C SER A 278 85.38 -100.05 -3.42
N ALA A 279 86.58 -99.70 -2.96
CA ALA A 279 86.86 -98.35 -2.46
C ALA A 279 86.70 -97.29 -3.56
N LEU A 280 87.20 -97.56 -4.78
CA LEU A 280 87.03 -96.66 -5.92
C LEU A 280 85.56 -96.57 -6.37
N GLN A 281 84.80 -97.65 -6.28
CA GLN A 281 83.36 -97.63 -6.57
C GLN A 281 82.60 -96.78 -5.55
N ASP A 282 82.90 -96.93 -4.26
CA ASP A 282 82.29 -96.13 -3.19
C ASP A 282 82.63 -94.64 -3.35
N GLU A 283 83.88 -94.32 -3.70
CA GLU A 283 84.32 -92.95 -4.01
C GLU A 283 83.60 -92.36 -5.23
N LEU A 284 83.39 -93.17 -6.28
CA LEU A 284 82.65 -92.80 -7.49
C LEU A 284 81.18 -92.51 -7.18
N GLU A 285 80.54 -93.38 -6.39
CA GLU A 285 79.16 -93.24 -5.95
C GLU A 285 78.98 -92.00 -5.05
N SER A 286 79.94 -91.74 -4.15
CA SER A 286 80.00 -90.51 -3.37
C SER A 286 80.13 -89.27 -4.27
N LEU A 287 80.99 -89.33 -5.28
CA LEU A 287 81.16 -88.24 -6.24
C LEU A 287 79.87 -88.00 -7.06
N TYR A 288 79.17 -89.04 -7.50
CA TYR A 288 77.88 -88.89 -8.18
C TYR A 288 76.79 -88.25 -7.32
N ALA A 289 76.82 -88.50 -6.01
CA ALA A 289 75.91 -87.88 -5.05
C ALA A 289 76.23 -86.39 -4.85
N GLU A 290 77.51 -86.00 -4.89
CA GLU A 290 77.95 -84.61 -4.69
C GLU A 290 77.82 -83.71 -5.94
N ILE A 291 77.86 -84.27 -7.16
CA ILE A 291 77.77 -83.49 -8.41
C ILE A 291 76.51 -82.62 -8.46
N LEU A 292 75.34 -83.15 -8.05
CA LEU A 292 74.07 -82.40 -8.11
C LEU A 292 74.05 -81.22 -7.12
N PRO A 293 74.32 -81.40 -5.82
CA PRO A 293 74.43 -80.29 -4.86
C PRO A 293 75.44 -79.22 -5.27
N VAL A 294 76.61 -79.61 -5.79
CA VAL A 294 77.66 -78.66 -6.22
C VAL A 294 77.23 -77.90 -7.49
N ALA A 295 76.62 -78.59 -8.46
CA ALA A 295 76.08 -77.95 -9.66
C ALA A 295 74.94 -76.97 -9.31
N GLN A 296 74.05 -77.34 -8.38
CA GLN A 296 73.01 -76.46 -7.89
C GLN A 296 73.61 -75.22 -7.21
N MET A 297 74.53 -75.39 -6.26
CA MET A 297 75.15 -74.28 -5.54
C MET A 297 75.92 -73.34 -6.49
N SER A 298 76.64 -73.89 -7.47
CA SER A 298 77.37 -73.08 -8.45
C SER A 298 76.44 -72.30 -9.39
N ALA A 299 75.37 -72.91 -9.90
CA ALA A 299 74.38 -72.24 -10.74
C ALA A 299 73.62 -71.16 -9.95
N GLU A 300 73.27 -71.45 -8.70
CA GLU A 300 72.63 -70.49 -7.80
C GLU A 300 73.53 -69.28 -7.52
N GLN A 301 74.81 -69.51 -7.23
CA GLN A 301 75.75 -68.45 -6.90
C GLN A 301 76.18 -67.61 -8.10
N GLN A 302 76.38 -68.23 -9.27
CA GLN A 302 76.88 -67.53 -10.47
C GLN A 302 75.78 -66.82 -11.25
N PHE A 303 74.58 -67.40 -11.33
CA PHE A 303 73.54 -66.91 -12.23
C PHE A 303 72.28 -66.47 -11.49
N LEU A 304 71.70 -67.32 -10.63
CA LEU A 304 70.40 -67.05 -10.02
C LEU A 304 70.46 -65.90 -9.00
N ALA A 305 71.38 -65.94 -8.04
CA ALA A 305 71.46 -64.92 -6.99
C ALA A 305 71.82 -63.53 -7.53
N PRO A 306 72.78 -63.36 -8.47
CA PRO A 306 73.05 -62.06 -9.08
C PRO A 306 71.89 -61.54 -9.94
N ALA A 307 71.23 -62.41 -10.69
CA ALA A 307 70.07 -62.02 -11.51
C ALA A 307 68.86 -61.63 -10.65
N LEU A 308 68.59 -62.38 -9.57
CA LEU A 308 67.56 -62.01 -8.59
C LEU A 308 67.87 -60.69 -7.87
N LYS A 309 69.14 -60.40 -7.56
CA LYS A 309 69.53 -59.10 -6.98
C LYS A 309 69.30 -57.95 -7.95
N LYS A 310 69.68 -58.11 -9.23
CA LYS A 310 69.41 -57.11 -10.28
C LYS A 310 67.91 -56.88 -10.44
N LEU A 311 67.14 -57.96 -10.54
CA LEU A 311 65.69 -57.87 -10.66
C LEU A 311 65.06 -57.25 -9.41
N ALA A 312 65.56 -57.55 -8.20
CA ALA A 312 65.09 -56.92 -6.97
C ALA A 312 65.40 -55.42 -6.95
N THR A 313 66.53 -54.98 -7.49
CA THR A 313 66.86 -53.55 -7.61
C THR A 313 66.01 -52.84 -8.66
N GLU A 314 65.72 -53.49 -9.78
CA GLU A 314 64.82 -52.99 -10.82
C GLU A 314 63.38 -52.91 -10.29
N ASN A 315 62.93 -53.94 -9.58
CA ASN A 315 61.62 -53.97 -8.91
C ASN A 315 61.51 -52.90 -7.81
N GLY A 316 62.61 -52.62 -7.09
CA GLY A 316 62.65 -51.51 -6.15
C GLY A 316 62.49 -50.14 -6.83
N GLN A 317 63.03 -49.98 -8.04
CA GLN A 317 62.88 -48.76 -8.84
C GLN A 317 61.49 -48.66 -9.47
N SER A 318 60.91 -49.73 -10.01
CA SER A 318 59.53 -49.74 -10.51
C SER A 318 58.55 -49.47 -9.37
N PHE A 319 58.75 -50.07 -8.19
CA PHE A 319 57.94 -49.77 -7.00
C PHE A 319 58.05 -48.30 -6.56
N ALA A 320 59.25 -47.70 -6.65
CA ALA A 320 59.42 -46.27 -6.35
C ALA A 320 58.69 -45.37 -7.35
N ARG A 321 58.74 -45.70 -8.66
CA ARG A 321 57.98 -45.03 -9.72
C ARG A 321 56.48 -45.19 -9.53
N SER A 322 56.03 -46.42 -9.23
CA SER A 322 54.65 -46.76 -8.88
C SER A 322 54.14 -45.95 -7.72
N LYS A 323 54.89 -45.89 -6.62
CA LYS A 323 54.56 -45.07 -5.46
C LYS A 323 54.44 -43.59 -5.80
N GLN A 324 55.31 -43.06 -6.67
CA GLN A 324 55.25 -41.67 -7.11
C GLN A 324 54.04 -41.42 -8.02
N ALA A 325 53.74 -42.35 -8.94
CA ALA A 325 52.57 -42.29 -9.82
C ALA A 325 51.26 -42.36 -9.02
N VAL A 326 51.16 -43.26 -8.04
CA VAL A 326 49.99 -43.36 -7.15
C VAL A 326 49.81 -42.09 -6.31
N ARG A 327 50.89 -41.51 -5.78
CA ARG A 327 50.81 -40.21 -5.09
C ARG A 327 50.29 -39.12 -6.00
N TYR A 328 50.82 -39.03 -7.23
CA TYR A 328 50.34 -38.09 -8.22
C TYR A 328 48.84 -38.30 -8.56
N ILE A 329 48.41 -39.55 -8.70
CA ILE A 329 46.99 -39.88 -8.91
C ILE A 329 46.15 -39.41 -7.71
N CYS A 330 46.58 -39.68 -6.47
CA CYS A 330 45.89 -39.20 -5.27
C CYS A 330 45.81 -37.67 -5.23
N ASP A 331 46.93 -36.97 -5.45
CA ASP A 331 46.98 -35.51 -5.44
C ASP A 331 46.06 -34.91 -6.53
N CYS A 332 46.00 -35.54 -7.70
CA CYS A 332 45.06 -35.13 -8.76
C CYS A 332 43.60 -35.39 -8.41
N LEU A 333 43.28 -36.50 -7.75
CA LEU A 333 41.92 -36.81 -7.32
C LEU A 333 41.47 -35.87 -6.20
N ASP A 334 42.36 -35.55 -5.25
CA ASP A 334 42.11 -34.55 -4.21
C ASP A 334 41.87 -33.17 -4.83
N TYR A 335 42.70 -32.77 -5.82
CA TYR A 335 42.48 -31.54 -6.59
C TYR A 335 41.11 -31.52 -7.28
N LEU A 336 40.70 -32.62 -7.93
CA LEU A 336 39.38 -32.70 -8.58
C LEU A 336 38.24 -32.61 -7.56
N LEU A 337 38.39 -33.23 -6.38
CA LEU A 337 37.39 -33.16 -5.32
C LEU A 337 37.25 -31.74 -4.77
N ASP A 338 38.35 -31.08 -4.44
CA ASP A 338 38.37 -29.69 -3.95
C ASP A 338 37.78 -28.75 -5.02
N HIS A 339 38.18 -28.93 -6.27
CA HIS A 339 37.67 -28.15 -7.40
C HIS A 339 36.15 -28.31 -7.60
N VAL A 340 35.62 -29.53 -7.53
CA VAL A 340 34.17 -29.79 -7.64
C VAL A 340 33.41 -29.22 -6.45
N GLN A 341 33.96 -29.28 -5.24
CA GLN A 341 33.36 -28.65 -4.05
C GLN A 341 33.30 -27.12 -4.19
N ASP A 342 34.40 -26.49 -4.62
CA ASP A 342 34.45 -25.05 -4.90
C ASP A 342 33.48 -24.65 -6.01
N LEU A 343 33.36 -25.44 -7.06
CA LEU A 343 32.40 -25.22 -8.14
C LEU A 343 30.95 -25.36 -7.63
N SER A 344 30.65 -26.38 -6.82
CA SER A 344 29.33 -26.59 -6.23
C SER A 344 28.90 -25.40 -5.38
N THR A 345 29.76 -24.95 -4.47
CA THR A 345 29.43 -23.81 -3.58
C THR A 345 29.19 -22.51 -4.37
N ARG A 346 29.94 -22.28 -5.46
CA ARG A 346 29.72 -21.13 -6.36
C ARG A 346 28.42 -21.25 -7.15
N VAL A 347 28.09 -22.44 -7.66
CA VAL A 347 26.84 -22.69 -8.38
C VAL A 347 25.64 -22.55 -7.45
N GLU A 348 25.73 -23.05 -6.21
CA GLU A 348 24.70 -22.88 -5.17
C GLU A 348 24.48 -21.40 -4.83
N ALA A 349 25.56 -20.63 -4.65
CA ALA A 349 25.47 -19.18 -4.42
C ALA A 349 24.82 -18.46 -5.61
N PHE A 350 25.17 -18.83 -6.84
CA PHE A 350 24.54 -18.30 -8.05
C PHE A 350 23.05 -18.66 -8.14
N GLN A 351 22.69 -19.90 -7.81
CA GLN A 351 21.30 -20.35 -7.80
C GLN A 351 20.50 -19.59 -6.73
N ALA A 352 21.05 -19.40 -5.54
CA ALA A 352 20.43 -18.60 -4.49
C ALA A 352 20.21 -17.15 -4.94
N TYR A 353 21.19 -16.55 -5.62
CA TYR A 353 21.06 -15.23 -6.23
C TYR A 353 19.95 -15.20 -7.29
N GLN A 354 19.88 -16.19 -8.18
CA GLN A 354 18.86 -16.27 -9.21
C GLN A 354 17.45 -16.41 -8.62
N VAL A 355 17.30 -17.23 -7.56
CA VAL A 355 16.02 -17.37 -6.84
C VAL A 355 15.63 -16.05 -6.18
N ALA A 356 16.56 -15.39 -5.48
CA ALA A 356 16.31 -14.09 -4.86
C ALA A 356 15.94 -13.01 -5.90
N ALA A 357 16.66 -12.95 -7.02
CA ALA A 357 16.37 -12.03 -8.11
C ALA A 357 14.99 -12.28 -8.72
N SER A 358 14.62 -13.54 -8.97
CA SER A 358 13.29 -13.89 -9.48
C SER A 358 12.17 -13.56 -8.49
N ALA A 359 12.40 -13.73 -7.19
CA ALA A 359 11.46 -13.32 -6.14
C ALA A 359 11.28 -11.79 -6.12
N LEU A 360 12.37 -11.02 -6.21
CA LEU A 360 12.30 -9.56 -6.32
C LEU A 360 11.58 -9.10 -7.57
N ILE A 361 11.82 -9.76 -8.72
CA ILE A 361 11.09 -9.50 -9.97
C ILE A 361 9.59 -9.76 -9.80
N ASN A 362 9.21 -10.85 -9.14
CA ASN A 362 7.81 -11.17 -8.90
C ASN A 362 7.13 -10.14 -7.97
N ILE A 363 7.81 -9.72 -6.90
CA ILE A 363 7.32 -8.67 -6.00
C ILE A 363 7.17 -7.35 -6.77
N ALA A 364 8.20 -6.96 -7.53
CA ALA A 364 8.17 -5.75 -8.34
C ALA A 364 7.03 -5.78 -9.37
N ARG A 365 6.76 -6.93 -9.99
CA ARG A 365 5.61 -7.12 -10.88
C ARG A 365 4.26 -7.03 -10.17
N SER A 366 4.14 -7.58 -8.96
CA SER A 366 2.90 -7.45 -8.19
C SER A 366 2.64 -6.00 -7.75
N GLU A 367 3.69 -5.26 -7.38
CA GLU A 367 3.59 -3.84 -7.04
C GLU A 367 3.25 -2.98 -8.28
N LEU A 368 3.80 -3.32 -9.45
CA LEU A 368 3.47 -2.65 -10.71
C LEU A 368 2.03 -2.95 -11.18
N ALA A 369 1.52 -4.15 -10.86
CA ALA A 369 0.14 -4.54 -11.18
C ALA A 369 -0.89 -3.98 -10.19
N ALA A 370 -0.48 -3.63 -8.97
CA ALA A 370 -1.33 -3.00 -7.98
C ALA A 370 -1.66 -1.56 -8.41
N GLN A 371 -2.85 -1.37 -8.99
CA GLN A 371 -3.34 -0.03 -9.27
C GLN A 371 -3.54 0.73 -7.96
N VAL A 372 -2.86 1.87 -7.80
CA VAL A 372 -3.12 2.83 -6.72
C VAL A 372 -4.60 3.19 -6.77
N PRO A 373 -5.39 2.89 -5.71
CA PRO A 373 -6.81 3.23 -5.69
C PRO A 373 -6.93 4.75 -5.81
N ILE A 374 -7.36 5.22 -6.99
CA ILE A 374 -7.79 6.61 -7.17
C ILE A 374 -8.93 6.79 -6.15
N PRO A 375 -8.81 7.70 -5.16
CA PRO A 375 -9.89 7.89 -4.21
C PRO A 375 -11.11 8.31 -5.02
N ALA A 376 -12.12 7.42 -5.08
CA ALA A 376 -13.37 7.68 -5.73
C ALA A 376 -13.86 9.06 -5.30
N LYS A 377 -14.14 9.94 -6.27
CA LYS A 377 -14.71 11.26 -6.04
C LYS A 377 -15.85 11.09 -5.05
N ARG A 378 -15.63 11.47 -3.78
CA ARG A 378 -16.73 11.64 -2.84
C ARG A 378 -17.61 12.73 -3.43
N GLU A 379 -18.74 12.32 -3.99
CA GLU A 379 -19.81 13.24 -4.34
C GLU A 379 -20.09 14.10 -3.11
N ARG A 380 -19.78 15.39 -3.26
CA ARG A 380 -20.16 16.39 -2.26
C ARG A 380 -21.68 16.42 -2.23
N ARG A 381 -22.28 15.78 -1.22
CA ARG A 381 -23.67 16.00 -0.85
C ARG A 381 -23.89 17.52 -0.67
N PRO A 382 -24.89 18.13 -1.33
CA PRO A 382 -25.22 19.53 -1.09
C PRO A 382 -25.88 19.63 0.28
N THR A 383 -25.14 20.03 1.30
CA THR A 383 -25.71 20.40 2.61
C THR A 383 -26.25 21.82 2.52
N LEU A 384 -27.56 21.93 2.28
CA LEU A 384 -28.37 23.06 2.74
C LEU A 384 -28.26 23.13 4.28
N GLY A 385 -27.97 24.31 4.83
CA GLY A 385 -28.05 24.54 6.27
C GLY A 385 -26.98 25.47 6.81
N ALA A 386 -27.41 26.69 7.14
CA ALA A 386 -26.64 27.69 7.86
C ALA A 386 -26.11 27.18 9.23
N SER A 387 -24.87 27.58 9.53
CA SER A 387 -24.24 27.88 10.83
C SER A 387 -24.54 27.03 12.10
N PRO A 388 -23.52 26.81 12.94
CA PRO A 388 -23.42 27.70 14.10
C PRO A 388 -22.02 28.26 14.36
N THR A 389 -22.01 29.55 14.64
CA THR A 389 -20.92 30.37 15.16
C THR A 389 -20.33 29.76 16.43
N ARG A 390 -19.10 29.28 16.33
CA ARG A 390 -18.32 28.81 17.47
C ARG A 390 -17.82 30.02 18.28
N ARG A 391 -18.54 30.35 19.35
CA ARG A 391 -18.01 31.21 20.43
C ARG A 391 -16.79 30.50 21.04
N LYS A 392 -15.60 31.07 20.89
CA LYS A 392 -14.46 30.71 21.74
C LYS A 392 -14.50 31.60 22.97
N SER A 393 -14.75 30.99 24.13
CA SER A 393 -14.51 31.61 25.42
C SER A 393 -13.01 31.88 25.57
N ILE A 394 -12.72 33.08 26.03
CA ILE A 394 -11.49 33.41 26.71
C ILE A 394 -11.63 32.79 28.10
N ASP A 395 -10.79 31.82 28.43
CA ASP A 395 -10.47 31.55 29.83
C ASP A 395 -9.06 30.99 29.99
N GLN A 396 -8.53 31.29 31.15
CA GLN A 396 -7.12 31.38 31.51
C GLN A 396 -6.45 30.01 31.78
N GLY A 397 -5.12 29.99 31.62
CA GLY A 397 -4.24 29.31 32.56
C GLY A 397 -4.00 27.81 32.37
N ASN A 398 -3.10 27.45 31.44
CA ASN A 398 -2.00 26.54 31.79
C ASN A 398 -0.91 26.52 30.70
N PRO A 399 0.36 26.83 31.02
CA PRO A 399 1.50 26.57 30.15
C PRO A 399 2.22 25.29 30.60
N ALA A 400 2.42 24.33 29.70
CA ALA A 400 3.65 23.52 29.57
C ALA A 400 3.38 22.19 28.84
N SER A 401 3.71 22.17 27.55
CA SER A 401 4.27 20.97 26.90
C SER A 401 5.50 21.43 26.09
N PRO A 402 6.65 20.75 26.20
CA PRO A 402 7.94 21.32 25.84
C PRO A 402 8.24 21.08 24.36
N VAL A 403 7.86 22.02 23.51
CA VAL A 403 8.47 22.13 22.18
C VAL A 403 9.84 22.76 22.38
N ARG A 404 10.91 21.94 22.35
CA ARG A 404 12.30 22.42 22.27
C ARG A 404 12.44 23.29 21.02
N PRO A 405 12.84 24.58 21.14
CA PRO A 405 13.32 25.32 19.98
C PRO A 405 14.74 24.85 19.65
N GLY A 406 14.90 24.24 18.48
CA GLY A 406 16.22 23.93 17.93
C GLY A 406 17.04 25.22 17.73
N PRO A 407 18.38 25.15 17.87
CA PRO A 407 19.22 26.32 17.75
C PRO A 407 19.19 26.84 16.30
N ARG A 408 18.80 28.11 16.17
CA ARG A 408 18.94 28.90 14.96
C ARG A 408 20.43 28.98 14.59
N SER A 409 20.84 28.20 13.58
CA SER A 409 22.09 28.45 12.86
C SER A 409 21.78 28.96 11.46
N ARG A 410 22.67 29.84 11.01
CA ARG A 410 22.56 30.85 9.96
C ARG A 410 22.25 30.29 8.55
N PRO A 411 21.72 31.13 7.63
CA PRO A 411 21.42 30.71 6.27
C PRO A 411 22.71 30.36 5.53
N ARG A 412 22.76 29.13 4.99
CA ARG A 412 23.86 28.62 4.18
C ARG A 412 23.85 29.36 2.84
N ARG A 413 24.82 30.26 2.66
CA ARG A 413 25.20 30.81 1.35
C ARG A 413 25.60 29.65 0.44
N SER A 414 24.92 29.52 -0.68
CA SER A 414 25.40 28.82 -1.87
C SER A 414 26.45 29.69 -2.54
N SER A 415 27.72 29.27 -2.51
CA SER A 415 28.72 29.71 -3.49
C SER A 415 29.97 28.83 -3.42
N GLY A 416 30.38 28.31 -4.58
CA GLY A 416 31.80 28.16 -4.91
C GLY A 416 32.43 26.80 -4.66
N LEU A 417 32.48 26.00 -5.72
CA LEU A 417 33.62 25.14 -6.04
C LEU A 417 34.94 25.88 -5.74
N GLY A 418 35.81 25.29 -4.92
CA GLY A 418 37.14 25.83 -4.61
C GLY A 418 37.79 25.02 -3.51
N GLY A 419 38.50 23.95 -3.88
CA GLY A 419 39.28 23.12 -2.97
C GLY A 419 40.55 23.83 -2.53
N ASP A 420 40.91 23.62 -1.25
CA ASP A 420 42.28 23.51 -0.70
C ASP A 420 42.20 23.15 0.80
N GLY A 421 41.28 22.25 1.17
CA GLY A 421 41.20 21.65 2.51
C GLY A 421 41.62 20.18 2.45
N PRO A 422 42.28 19.63 3.48
CA PRO A 422 42.61 18.20 3.49
C PRO A 422 41.30 17.38 3.40
N PRO A 423 41.26 16.31 2.59
CA PRO A 423 40.04 15.55 2.29
C PRO A 423 39.34 14.98 3.54
N LEU A 424 40.10 14.79 4.62
CA LEU A 424 39.60 14.36 5.91
C LEU A 424 38.65 15.39 6.55
N GLU A 425 38.93 16.69 6.42
CA GLU A 425 38.09 17.75 6.99
C GLU A 425 36.76 17.87 6.25
N ASP A 426 36.73 17.64 4.95
CA ASP A 426 35.49 17.63 4.16
C ASP A 426 34.61 16.43 4.51
N ILE A 427 35.21 15.25 4.75
CA ILE A 427 34.49 14.07 5.24
C ILE A 427 33.95 14.32 6.65
N LEU A 428 34.75 14.88 7.56
CA LEU A 428 34.31 15.18 8.92
C LEU A 428 33.23 16.26 8.96
N ARG A 429 33.29 17.26 8.07
CA ARG A 429 32.24 18.27 7.89
C ARG A 429 30.97 17.68 7.29
N ALA A 430 31.07 16.76 6.32
CA ALA A 430 29.93 16.01 5.80
C ALA A 430 29.29 15.13 6.88
N LEU A 431 30.10 14.59 7.79
CA LEU A 431 29.66 13.84 8.96
C LEU A 431 29.23 14.73 10.15
N ALA A 432 29.23 16.06 10.00
CA ALA A 432 28.91 17.05 11.04
C ALA A 432 29.74 16.90 12.35
N ILE A 433 31.00 16.47 12.23
CA ILE A 433 31.96 16.37 13.34
C ILE A 433 32.88 17.60 13.26
N ASN A 434 32.74 18.52 14.21
CA ASN A 434 33.59 19.70 14.31
C ASN A 434 34.74 19.42 15.29
N LEU A 435 35.95 19.24 14.78
CA LEU A 435 37.16 19.26 15.61
C LEU A 435 37.54 20.73 15.78
N SER A 436 37.61 21.23 17.02
CA SER A 436 38.03 22.61 17.27
C SER A 436 39.48 22.76 16.86
N GLN A 437 39.70 23.49 15.78
CA GLN A 437 41.00 23.90 15.28
C GLN A 437 41.42 25.17 16.02
N GLU A 438 41.60 25.07 17.33
CA GLU A 438 42.38 26.05 18.09
C GLU A 438 43.66 25.32 18.51
N ASP A 439 44.80 25.94 18.22
CA ASP A 439 46.17 25.49 18.52
C ASP A 439 46.87 24.61 17.47
N ALA A 440 46.88 25.09 16.22
CA ALA A 440 47.75 24.60 15.14
C ALA A 440 49.26 24.96 15.35
N SER A 441 49.78 24.91 16.58
CA SER A 441 51.19 25.23 16.86
C SER A 441 51.92 24.32 17.86
N SER A 442 51.43 23.11 18.13
CA SER A 442 52.25 22.09 18.82
C SER A 442 52.11 20.69 18.22
N CYS A 443 53.27 20.12 17.87
CA CYS A 443 53.44 18.77 17.32
C CYS A 443 52.93 17.68 18.28
N ALA A 444 52.40 16.60 17.70
CA ALA A 444 52.07 15.29 18.29
C ALA A 444 50.95 15.19 19.35
N ILE A 445 50.70 16.20 20.19
CA ILE A 445 49.67 16.10 21.27
C ILE A 445 48.24 16.25 20.73
N GLY A 446 48.07 16.97 19.61
CA GLY A 446 46.76 17.18 18.98
C GLY A 446 46.15 15.91 18.36
N ALA A 447 46.95 14.99 17.84
CA ALA A 447 46.45 13.80 17.14
C ALA A 447 45.75 12.82 18.09
N GLU A 448 46.33 12.56 19.28
CA GLU A 448 45.71 11.68 20.27
C GLU A 448 44.41 12.26 20.84
N ALA A 449 44.36 13.58 21.04
CA ALA A 449 43.15 14.27 21.49
C ALA A 449 42.04 14.20 20.43
N GLN A 450 42.38 14.37 19.15
CA GLN A 450 41.45 14.22 18.03
C GLN A 450 40.93 12.77 17.92
N VAL A 451 41.80 11.77 18.04
CA VAL A 451 41.40 10.35 18.03
C VAL A 451 40.45 10.04 19.19
N LYS A 452 40.68 10.59 20.39
CA LYS A 452 39.77 10.41 21.54
C LYS A 452 38.38 11.02 21.28
N VAL A 453 38.31 12.22 20.68
CA VAL A 453 37.03 12.86 20.31
C VAL A 453 36.30 12.08 19.22
N LEU A 454 37.03 11.57 18.22
CA LEU A 454 36.45 10.73 17.17
C LEU A 454 35.96 9.37 17.74
N ALA A 455 36.72 8.76 18.65
CA ALA A 455 36.32 7.54 19.32
C ALA A 455 35.07 7.74 20.19
N SER A 456 34.99 8.84 20.95
CA SER A 456 33.81 9.15 21.76
C SER A 456 32.58 9.45 20.92
N THR A 457 32.74 10.17 19.79
CA THR A 457 31.62 10.47 18.89
C THR A 457 31.15 9.23 18.12
N LEU A 458 32.05 8.32 17.75
CA LEU A 458 31.70 7.01 17.20
C LEU A 458 30.93 6.18 18.22
N ALA A 459 31.44 6.08 19.45
CA ALA A 459 30.77 5.33 20.53
C ALA A 459 29.38 5.91 20.83
N GLU A 460 29.23 7.24 20.88
CA GLU A 460 27.93 7.90 21.08
C GLU A 460 26.97 7.64 19.92
N ARG A 461 27.44 7.67 18.67
CA ARG A 461 26.61 7.35 17.49
C ARG A 461 26.22 5.88 17.45
N GLN A 462 27.12 4.99 17.83
CA GLN A 462 26.84 3.56 17.90
C GLN A 462 25.84 3.24 19.01
N ALA A 463 25.94 3.90 20.17
CA ALA A 463 24.95 3.80 21.23
C ALA A 463 23.58 4.30 20.76
N LYS A 464 23.52 5.50 20.14
CA LYS A 464 22.27 6.05 19.58
C LYS A 464 21.67 5.14 18.49
N ALA A 465 22.49 4.54 17.65
CA ALA A 465 22.00 3.61 16.63
C ALA A 465 21.38 2.36 17.26
N LYS A 466 21.98 1.82 18.32
CA LYS A 466 21.41 0.71 19.10
C LYS A 466 20.10 1.13 19.78
N ASP A 467 20.05 2.30 20.40
CA ASP A 467 18.84 2.82 21.06
C ASP A 467 17.71 3.05 20.05
N VAL A 468 18.02 3.60 18.87
CA VAL A 468 17.03 3.78 17.79
C VAL A 468 16.56 2.43 17.27
N ALA A 469 17.45 1.46 17.07
CA ALA A 469 17.09 0.11 16.64
C ALA A 469 16.17 -0.56 17.67
N GLN A 470 16.49 -0.45 18.96
CA GLN A 470 15.65 -0.98 20.03
C GLN A 470 14.28 -0.29 20.08
N ASN A 471 14.22 1.04 20.02
CA ASN A 471 12.95 1.77 20.02
C ASN A 471 12.08 1.44 18.79
N VAL A 472 12.69 1.30 17.61
CA VAL A 472 11.98 0.89 16.39
C VAL A 472 11.45 -0.53 16.55
N GLN A 473 12.24 -1.44 17.11
CA GLN A 473 11.82 -2.81 17.38
C GLN A 473 10.66 -2.85 18.38
N GLU A 474 10.76 -2.16 19.51
CA GLU A 474 9.69 -2.08 20.52
C GLU A 474 8.41 -1.44 19.95
N SER A 475 8.56 -0.39 19.13
CA SER A 475 7.42 0.23 18.43
C SER A 475 6.79 -0.73 17.43
N PHE A 476 7.59 -1.49 16.69
CA PHE A 476 7.11 -2.49 15.74
C PHE A 476 6.39 -3.64 16.46
N GLU A 477 6.98 -4.19 17.51
CA GLU A 477 6.38 -5.24 18.34
C GLU A 477 5.05 -4.78 18.95
N SER A 478 5.01 -3.56 19.51
CA SER A 478 3.77 -3.02 20.08
C SER A 478 2.67 -2.81 19.02
N ALA A 479 3.03 -2.41 17.80
CA ALA A 479 2.09 -2.27 16.69
C ALA A 479 1.62 -3.65 16.20
N ALA A 480 2.52 -4.61 16.06
CA ALA A 480 2.22 -5.98 15.65
C ALA A 480 1.29 -6.67 16.64
N ILE A 481 1.55 -6.54 17.95
CA ILE A 481 0.69 -7.09 19.01
C ILE A 481 -0.72 -6.51 18.91
N LYS A 482 -0.86 -5.19 18.70
CA LYS A 482 -2.17 -4.55 18.53
C LYS A 482 -2.91 -5.09 17.31
N GLN A 483 -2.23 -5.19 16.17
CA GLN A 483 -2.84 -5.71 14.93
C GLN A 483 -3.26 -7.18 15.07
N ILE A 484 -2.43 -8.01 15.72
CA ILE A 484 -2.78 -9.42 15.99
C ILE A 484 -3.96 -9.53 16.95
N ALA A 485 -4.02 -8.68 17.99
CA ALA A 485 -5.14 -8.65 18.93
C ALA A 485 -6.45 -8.22 18.24
N ASP A 486 -6.39 -7.19 17.38
CA ASP A 486 -7.53 -6.72 16.60
C ASP A 486 -7.98 -7.77 15.58
N ALA A 487 -7.05 -8.43 14.89
CA ALA A 487 -7.35 -9.53 13.97
C ALA A 487 -7.99 -10.72 14.70
N LYS A 488 -7.48 -11.10 15.87
CA LYS A 488 -8.08 -12.15 16.71
C LYS A 488 -9.50 -11.77 17.12
N ARG A 489 -9.74 -10.51 17.49
CA ARG A 489 -11.09 -10.01 17.81
C ARG A 489 -12.00 -10.03 16.59
N ALA A 490 -11.50 -9.64 15.42
CA ALA A 490 -12.25 -9.71 14.16
C ALA A 490 -12.63 -11.14 13.79
N ILE A 491 -11.70 -12.09 13.92
CA ILE A 491 -11.96 -13.53 13.71
C ILE A 491 -12.99 -14.03 14.73
N GLN A 492 -12.89 -13.62 16.00
CA GLN A 492 -13.86 -13.98 17.01
C GLN A 492 -15.25 -13.43 16.68
N MET A 493 -15.36 -12.17 16.27
CA MET A 493 -16.64 -11.58 15.85
C MET A 493 -17.20 -12.27 14.60
N ALA A 494 -16.36 -12.59 13.61
CA ALA A 494 -16.78 -13.32 12.42
C ALA A 494 -17.25 -14.73 12.78
N ARG A 495 -16.52 -15.43 13.67
CA ARG A 495 -16.90 -16.73 14.20
C ARG A 495 -18.22 -16.64 14.97
N GLU A 496 -18.39 -15.65 15.84
CA GLU A 496 -19.63 -15.42 16.59
C GLU A 496 -20.79 -15.10 15.67
N SER A 497 -20.57 -14.35 14.58
CA SER A 497 -21.59 -14.07 13.55
C SER A 497 -21.99 -15.33 12.78
N VAL A 498 -21.02 -16.12 12.32
CA VAL A 498 -21.27 -17.39 11.60
C VAL A 498 -21.96 -18.40 12.52
N LEU A 499 -21.53 -18.46 13.79
CA LEU A 499 -22.16 -19.32 14.78
C LEU A 499 -23.56 -18.82 15.14
N ALA A 500 -23.82 -17.51 15.23
CA ALA A 500 -25.15 -16.97 15.50
C ALA A 500 -26.16 -17.30 14.39
N GLU A 501 -25.72 -17.37 13.13
CA GLU A 501 -26.55 -17.80 11.99
C GLU A 501 -26.65 -19.33 11.87
N SER A 502 -25.81 -20.07 12.60
CA SER A 502 -25.77 -21.53 12.57
C SER A 502 -26.59 -22.15 13.71
N PRO A 503 -27.30 -23.27 13.49
CA PRO A 503 -27.98 -24.00 14.57
C PRO A 503 -27.02 -24.53 15.65
N PHE A 504 -25.70 -24.51 15.38
CA PHE A 504 -24.64 -24.92 16.30
C PHE A 504 -24.04 -23.77 17.13
N GLY A 505 -24.57 -22.54 17.02
CA GLY A 505 -24.02 -21.38 17.74
C GLY A 505 -24.23 -21.38 19.24
N GLN A 506 -25.29 -22.04 19.70
CA GLN A 506 -25.53 -22.31 21.11
C GLN A 506 -25.14 -23.77 21.35
N VAL A 507 -24.17 -24.02 22.23
CA VAL A 507 -23.79 -25.39 22.63
C VAL A 507 -25.00 -26.02 23.31
N ARG A 508 -25.81 -26.74 22.54
CA ARG A 508 -26.89 -27.59 23.03
C ARG A 508 -26.30 -28.99 23.18
N LEU A 509 -26.36 -29.53 24.39
CA LEU A 509 -25.84 -30.86 24.70
C LEU A 509 -26.68 -32.00 24.08
N VAL A 510 -27.81 -31.65 23.48
CA VAL A 510 -28.75 -32.59 22.86
C VAL A 510 -29.07 -32.11 21.45
N ASP A 511 -29.01 -33.04 20.50
CA ASP A 511 -29.30 -32.80 19.08
C ASP A 511 -30.81 -32.61 18.89
N PRO A 512 -31.27 -31.48 18.32
CA PRO A 512 -32.70 -31.23 18.08
C PRO A 512 -33.36 -32.28 17.19
N GLU A 513 -32.61 -32.94 16.30
CA GLU A 513 -33.14 -34.04 15.47
C GLU A 513 -33.43 -35.28 16.32
N ILE A 514 -32.56 -35.57 17.29
CA ILE A 514 -32.75 -36.68 18.23
C ILE A 514 -33.96 -36.40 19.13
N ASP A 515 -34.08 -35.19 19.67
CA ASP A 515 -35.27 -34.80 20.45
C ASP A 515 -36.56 -34.88 19.63
N GLY A 516 -36.51 -34.45 18.36
CA GLY A 516 -37.61 -34.61 17.41
C GLY A 516 -37.98 -36.08 17.19
N SER A 517 -36.97 -36.94 17.00
CA SER A 517 -37.18 -38.38 16.82
C SER A 517 -37.75 -39.05 18.07
N ILE A 518 -37.33 -38.64 19.27
CA ILE A 518 -37.87 -39.12 20.54
C ILE A 518 -39.33 -38.69 20.69
N ALA A 519 -39.66 -37.45 20.31
CA ALA A 519 -41.04 -36.97 20.32
C ALA A 519 -41.93 -37.79 19.37
N VAL A 520 -41.46 -38.05 18.14
CA VAL A 520 -42.19 -38.90 17.17
C VAL A 520 -42.35 -40.32 17.69
N LEU A 521 -41.30 -40.94 18.21
CA LEU A 521 -41.36 -42.28 18.81
C LEU A 521 -42.32 -42.33 20.00
N SER A 522 -42.36 -41.30 20.84
CA SER A 522 -43.32 -41.22 21.94
C SER A 522 -44.77 -41.17 21.44
N GLN A 523 -45.02 -40.44 20.34
CA GLN A 523 -46.34 -40.38 19.71
C GLN A 523 -46.71 -41.70 19.05
N GLU A 524 -45.76 -42.37 18.39
CA GLU A 524 -45.98 -43.68 17.79
C GLU A 524 -46.23 -44.76 18.84
N LEU A 525 -45.54 -44.72 19.98
CA LEU A 525 -45.79 -45.60 21.12
C LEU A 525 -47.18 -45.38 21.71
N GLU A 526 -47.62 -44.14 21.84
CA GLU A 526 -48.98 -43.84 22.31
C GLU A 526 -50.04 -44.33 21.31
N ASN A 527 -49.81 -44.12 20.01
CA ASN A 527 -50.67 -44.65 18.96
C ASN A 527 -50.71 -46.19 18.96
N ALA A 528 -49.56 -46.85 19.17
CA ALA A 528 -49.47 -48.31 19.27
C ALA A 528 -50.21 -48.81 20.51
N ARG A 529 -50.10 -48.12 21.64
CA ARG A 529 -50.82 -48.42 22.87
C ARG A 529 -52.33 -48.33 22.66
N VAL A 530 -52.83 -47.25 22.06
CA VAL A 530 -54.26 -47.09 21.73
C VAL A 530 -54.75 -48.22 20.82
N ARG A 531 -53.98 -48.56 19.78
CA ARG A 531 -54.32 -49.71 18.90
C ARG A 531 -54.35 -51.03 19.66
N LEU A 532 -53.46 -51.22 20.63
CA LEU A 532 -53.40 -52.44 21.43
C LEU A 532 -54.58 -52.52 22.40
N GLU A 533 -54.99 -51.40 22.99
CA GLU A 533 -56.21 -51.27 23.78
C GLU A 533 -57.46 -51.54 22.93
N ASP A 534 -57.52 -51.05 21.69
CA ASP A 534 -58.60 -51.33 20.73
C ASP A 534 -58.66 -52.82 20.34
N ILE A 535 -57.51 -53.43 20.05
CA ILE A 535 -57.41 -54.88 19.77
C ILE A 535 -57.83 -55.68 21.01
N GLY A 536 -57.40 -55.27 22.20
CA GLY A 536 -57.80 -55.87 23.47
C GLY A 536 -59.32 -55.80 23.68
N ALA A 537 -59.92 -54.64 23.47
CA ALA A 537 -61.37 -54.44 23.55
C ALA A 537 -62.12 -55.28 22.50
N ASN A 538 -61.58 -55.39 21.28
CA ASN A 538 -62.15 -56.25 20.24
C ASN A 538 -62.01 -57.74 20.57
N LEU A 539 -60.89 -58.18 21.15
CA LEU A 539 -60.70 -59.55 21.60
C LEU A 539 -61.68 -59.90 22.73
N VAL A 540 -61.92 -58.99 23.67
CA VAL A 540 -62.94 -59.15 24.73
C VAL A 540 -64.34 -59.25 24.11
N LYS A 541 -64.67 -58.46 23.08
CA LYS A 541 -65.95 -58.58 22.36
C LYS A 541 -66.08 -59.92 21.63
N VAL A 542 -65.02 -60.42 21.00
CA VAL A 542 -65.01 -61.73 20.32
C VAL A 542 -65.13 -62.88 21.34
N ARG A 543 -64.44 -62.79 22.46
CA ARG A 543 -64.53 -63.77 23.57
C ARG A 543 -65.90 -63.73 24.25
N GLY A 544 -66.51 -62.56 24.41
CA GLY A 544 -67.88 -62.42 24.91
C GLY A 544 -68.93 -63.07 23.98
N LYS A 545 -68.69 -63.05 22.65
CA LYS A 545 -69.51 -63.80 21.68
C LYS A 545 -69.20 -65.30 21.66
N SER A 546 -68.00 -65.72 22.08
CA SER A 546 -67.65 -67.13 22.22
C SER A 546 -68.17 -67.80 23.49
N ALA A 547 -68.82 -67.07 24.41
CA ALA A 547 -69.49 -67.67 25.56
C ALA A 547 -70.53 -68.73 25.14
N LYS A 548 -71.25 -68.50 24.02
CA LYS A 548 -72.15 -69.51 23.43
C LYS A 548 -71.40 -70.71 22.84
N LYS A 549 -70.16 -70.51 22.39
CA LYS A 549 -69.29 -71.58 21.87
C LYS A 549 -68.74 -72.43 23.02
N ASP A 550 -68.37 -71.79 24.13
CA ASP A 550 -67.88 -72.46 25.34
C ASP A 550 -69.00 -73.24 26.06
N ASP A 551 -70.25 -72.75 26.06
CA ASP A 551 -71.41 -73.51 26.55
C ASP A 551 -71.72 -74.74 25.67
N LEU A 552 -71.49 -74.62 24.36
CA LEU A 552 -71.65 -75.74 23.42
C LEU A 552 -70.55 -76.79 23.65
N ILE A 553 -69.31 -76.36 23.89
CA ILE A 553 -68.21 -77.27 24.23
C ILE A 553 -68.45 -77.95 25.58
N LYS A 554 -69.04 -77.26 26.57
CA LYS A 554 -69.38 -77.88 27.87
C LYS A 554 -70.56 -78.87 27.81
N ARG A 555 -71.55 -78.64 26.94
CA ARG A 555 -72.72 -79.55 26.81
C ARG A 555 -72.43 -80.82 26.03
N TRP A 556 -71.40 -80.81 25.20
CA TRP A 556 -71.04 -81.93 24.32
C TRP A 556 -69.63 -82.46 24.59
N GLY A 557 -68.98 -81.97 25.64
CA GLY A 557 -67.63 -82.32 26.06
C GLY A 557 -67.60 -83.09 27.37
N THR A 558 -68.27 -84.25 27.41
CA THR A 558 -67.96 -85.41 28.26
C THR A 558 -68.23 -86.68 27.48
#